data_AF-A0A2V7KPC1-F1
#
_entry.id   AF-A0A2V7KPC1-F1
#
_cell.length_a   1.000
_cell.length_b   1.000
_cell.length_c   1.000
_cell.angle_alpha   90.00
_cell.angle_beta   90.00
_cell.angle_gamma   90.00
#
_symmetry.space_group_name_H-M   'P 1'
#
loop_
_entity.id
_entity.type
_entity.pdbx_description
1 polymer ?
#
loop_
_entity_poly.entity_id
_entity_poly.type
_entity_poly.pdbx_seq_one_letter_code
_entity_poly.pdbx_strand_id
1 'polypeptide(L)'
;MNRKIGWWVMTVLAQERFAIMPFDAAYQTIAWLCWLPNLIVAEWIILRQRAGASIVEPSSVVLMVAALASFGCKSKPEAPEKALQKESVPPAGAPVVQTVSGDAECRGAAIEQAPNVRWVADTSLSADLTYDGAADRVYWGTGGDTAFVVAIVECAEGKPGRIWAFPLRARAMYGTTDLEISLVNPAFGHGYFAENCLGAESTADCRQLGELNTRLEAAYQRGGRGLQIGIPDRDNVHVYWDSVASKFVTWRP
;
A
#
# COMPACT_ATOMS: atom_id res chain seq x y z
N MET A 1 15.04 -7.11 -34.42
CA MET A 1 15.17 -8.56 -34.26
C MET A 1 14.63 -8.93 -32.88
N ASN A 2 13.30 -9.15 -32.72
CA ASN A 2 12.63 -9.68 -31.49
C ASN A 2 11.08 -9.59 -31.55
N ARG A 3 10.46 -9.94 -32.69
CA ARG A 3 8.99 -10.18 -32.75
C ARG A 3 8.62 -11.56 -33.30
N LYS A 4 9.61 -12.35 -33.73
CA LYS A 4 9.37 -13.68 -34.29
C LYS A 4 9.36 -14.80 -33.25
N ILE A 5 9.93 -14.61 -32.05
CA ILE A 5 10.05 -15.69 -31.05
C ILE A 5 8.70 -15.97 -30.35
N GLY A 6 7.86 -14.96 -30.11
CA GLY A 6 6.57 -15.16 -29.44
C GLY A 6 5.52 -15.92 -30.28
N TRP A 7 5.61 -15.87 -31.61
CA TRP A 7 4.63 -16.53 -32.46
C TRP A 7 4.86 -18.05 -32.54
N TRP A 8 6.12 -18.50 -32.55
CA TRP A 8 6.44 -19.94 -32.59
C TRP A 8 6.00 -20.70 -31.33
N VAL A 9 6.03 -20.09 -30.14
CA VAL A 9 5.62 -20.75 -28.89
C VAL A 9 4.10 -21.01 -28.87
N MET A 10 3.30 -20.09 -29.42
CA MET A 10 1.85 -20.29 -29.52
C MET A 10 1.45 -21.28 -30.61
N THR A 11 2.20 -21.35 -31.73
CA THR A 11 1.89 -22.28 -32.82
C THR A 11 2.21 -23.74 -32.47
N VAL A 12 3.20 -24.01 -31.61
CA VAL A 12 3.53 -25.38 -31.18
C VAL A 12 2.51 -25.93 -30.15
N LEU A 13 1.83 -25.07 -29.39
CA LEU A 13 0.76 -25.50 -28.48
C LEU A 13 -0.60 -25.73 -29.18
N ALA A 14 -0.76 -25.22 -30.41
CA ALA A 14 -1.97 -25.37 -31.21
C ALA A 14 -1.89 -26.53 -32.22
N GLN A 15 -1.02 -27.51 -31.98
CA GLN A 15 -0.98 -28.75 -32.77
C GLN A 15 -1.99 -29.75 -32.16
N GLU A 16 -2.95 -30.20 -32.97
CA GLU A 16 -4.22 -30.90 -32.65
C GLU A 16 -4.12 -32.25 -31.89
N ARG A 17 -3.09 -32.50 -31.08
CA ARG A 17 -2.93 -33.75 -30.32
C ARG A 17 -3.31 -33.67 -28.84
N PHE A 18 -3.61 -32.50 -28.31
CA PHE A 18 -4.04 -32.38 -26.90
C PHE A 18 -5.48 -32.84 -26.64
N ALA A 19 -6.30 -33.03 -27.68
CA ALA A 19 -7.70 -33.42 -27.53
C ALA A 19 -7.93 -34.89 -27.11
N ILE A 20 -6.89 -35.72 -27.04
CA ILE A 20 -7.01 -37.17 -26.70
C ILE A 20 -6.37 -37.51 -25.36
N MET A 21 -5.75 -36.55 -24.66
CA MET A 21 -5.16 -36.83 -23.34
C MET A 21 -6.23 -36.77 -22.23
N PRO A 22 -6.27 -37.76 -21.31
CA PRO A 22 -7.11 -37.66 -20.12
C PRO A 22 -6.73 -36.41 -19.32
N PHE A 23 -7.75 -35.72 -18.81
CA PHE A 23 -7.63 -34.41 -18.15
C PHE A 23 -6.53 -34.37 -17.08
N ASP A 24 -6.41 -35.43 -16.28
CA ASP A 24 -5.41 -35.52 -15.20
C ASP A 24 -3.96 -35.42 -15.72
N ALA A 25 -3.67 -36.07 -16.85
CA ALA A 25 -2.33 -36.03 -17.46
C ALA A 25 -2.04 -34.66 -18.10
N ALA A 26 -3.05 -34.05 -18.73
CA ALA A 26 -2.93 -32.71 -19.30
C ALA A 26 -2.73 -31.65 -18.21
N TYR A 27 -3.51 -31.72 -17.14
CA TYR A 27 -3.42 -30.82 -16.00
C TYR A 27 -2.05 -30.90 -15.32
N GLN A 28 -1.55 -32.12 -15.06
CA GLN A 28 -0.23 -32.30 -14.47
C GLN A 28 0.87 -31.68 -15.34
N THR A 29 0.81 -31.88 -16.65
CA THR A 29 1.80 -31.35 -17.59
C THR A 29 1.77 -29.81 -17.65
N ILE A 30 0.58 -29.22 -17.73
CA ILE A 30 0.40 -27.76 -17.76
C ILE A 30 0.85 -27.15 -16.43
N ALA A 31 0.47 -27.75 -15.30
CA ALA A 31 0.92 -27.31 -13.99
C ALA A 31 2.46 -27.34 -13.89
N TRP A 32 3.10 -28.38 -14.40
CA TRP A 32 4.57 -28.46 -14.44
C TRP A 32 5.20 -27.37 -15.31
N LEU A 33 4.64 -27.14 -16.50
CA LEU A 33 5.12 -26.12 -17.44
C LEU A 33 4.92 -24.69 -16.91
N CYS A 34 3.91 -24.44 -16.07
CA CYS A 34 3.72 -23.14 -15.43
C CYS A 34 4.73 -22.88 -14.30
N TRP A 35 5.20 -23.94 -13.62
CA TRP A 35 6.14 -23.80 -12.49
C TRP A 35 7.61 -23.75 -12.91
N LEU A 36 7.99 -24.53 -13.93
CA LEU A 36 9.39 -24.68 -14.32
C LEU A 36 10.08 -23.34 -14.69
N PRO A 37 9.47 -22.44 -15.49
CA PRO A 37 10.08 -21.16 -15.82
C PRO A 37 10.25 -20.26 -14.58
N ASN A 38 9.28 -20.28 -13.66
CA ASN A 38 9.33 -19.50 -12.43
C ASN A 38 10.48 -19.94 -11.52
N LEU A 39 10.71 -21.27 -11.41
CA LEU A 39 11.83 -21.82 -10.64
C LEU A 39 13.18 -21.48 -11.26
N ILE A 40 13.30 -21.53 -12.59
CA ILE A 40 14.54 -21.12 -13.29
C ILE A 40 14.82 -19.64 -13.05
N VAL A 41 13.81 -18.77 -13.11
CA VAL A 41 13.96 -17.33 -12.81
C VAL A 41 14.36 -17.10 -11.36
N ALA A 42 13.73 -17.81 -10.41
CA ALA A 42 14.07 -17.72 -8.99
C ALA A 42 15.52 -18.15 -8.72
N GLU A 43 15.95 -19.27 -9.28
CA GLU A 43 17.35 -19.75 -9.19
C GLU A 43 18.33 -18.73 -9.78
N TRP A 44 18.03 -18.18 -10.96
CA TRP A 44 18.87 -17.17 -11.60
C TRP A 44 19.04 -15.90 -10.73
N ILE A 45 17.98 -15.43 -10.07
CA ILE A 45 18.03 -14.30 -9.14
C ILE A 45 18.93 -14.64 -7.94
N ILE A 46 18.77 -15.83 -7.35
CA ILE A 46 19.57 -16.29 -6.20
C ILE A 46 21.05 -16.38 -6.57
N LEU A 47 21.38 -16.93 -7.75
CA LEU A 47 22.77 -17.03 -8.22
C LEU A 47 23.40 -15.65 -8.46
N ARG A 48 22.64 -14.68 -8.98
CA ARG A 48 23.13 -13.30 -9.15
C ARG A 48 23.42 -12.61 -7.83
N GLN A 49 22.57 -12.80 -6.83
CA GLN A 49 22.79 -12.22 -5.49
C GLN A 49 24.04 -12.79 -4.82
N ARG A 50 24.31 -14.10 -4.99
CA ARG A 50 25.53 -14.73 -4.46
C ARG A 50 26.81 -14.25 -5.15
N ALA A 51 26.77 -14.02 -6.46
CA ALA A 51 27.93 -13.51 -7.20
C ALA A 51 28.31 -12.06 -6.81
N GLY A 52 27.33 -11.24 -6.42
CA GLY A 52 27.58 -9.88 -5.91
C GLY A 52 28.16 -9.83 -4.49
N ALA A 53 28.01 -10.90 -3.71
CA ALA A 53 28.46 -10.95 -2.32
C ALA A 53 29.94 -11.37 -2.16
N SER A 54 30.64 -11.78 -3.23
CA SER A 54 32.05 -12.22 -3.15
C SER A 54 33.08 -11.22 -3.68
N ILE A 55 32.69 -9.97 -3.98
CA ILE A 55 33.61 -8.91 -4.43
C ILE A 55 33.43 -7.69 -3.54
N VAL A 56 33.81 -7.83 -2.26
CA VAL A 56 34.31 -6.71 -1.46
C VAL A 56 35.44 -7.24 -0.58
N GLU A 57 36.63 -7.34 -1.18
CA GLU A 57 37.87 -7.13 -0.45
C GLU A 57 38.08 -5.61 -0.41
N PRO A 58 38.08 -4.95 0.76
CA PRO A 58 38.18 -3.50 0.82
C PRO A 58 39.67 -3.14 0.79
N SER A 59 40.24 -3.01 -0.41
CA SER A 59 41.47 -2.24 -0.54
C SER A 59 41.56 -1.51 -1.88
N SER A 60 41.41 -0.19 -1.74
CA SER A 60 42.15 0.83 -2.49
C SER A 60 41.70 1.24 -3.90
N VAL A 61 41.77 2.57 -4.08
CA VAL A 61 41.99 3.33 -5.32
C VAL A 61 40.70 3.66 -6.10
N VAL A 62 40.07 4.82 -5.88
CA VAL A 62 40.45 6.14 -6.45
C VAL A 62 40.85 6.03 -7.93
N LEU A 63 39.90 5.93 -8.86
CA LEU A 63 39.97 6.49 -10.23
C LEU A 63 38.79 5.96 -11.06
N MET A 64 37.78 6.79 -11.34
CA MET A 64 37.41 7.14 -12.72
C MET A 64 36.23 8.10 -12.73
N VAL A 65 36.60 9.37 -12.78
CA VAL A 65 35.83 10.43 -13.42
C VAL A 65 35.85 10.19 -14.94
N ALA A 66 34.74 10.57 -15.61
CA ALA A 66 34.62 10.82 -17.05
C ALA A 66 34.65 9.63 -18.02
N ALA A 67 33.48 9.06 -18.27
CA ALA A 67 33.06 8.70 -19.63
C ALA A 67 31.53 8.49 -19.67
N LEU A 68 30.81 9.48 -20.22
CA LEU A 68 29.59 9.34 -21.04
C LEU A 68 28.89 10.71 -21.15
N ALA A 69 29.59 11.67 -21.76
CA ALA A 69 28.99 12.86 -22.35
C ALA A 69 29.12 12.72 -23.86
N SER A 70 28.18 12.03 -24.51
CA SER A 70 27.91 12.14 -25.97
C SER A 70 26.89 11.10 -26.43
N PHE A 71 25.59 11.39 -26.27
CA PHE A 71 24.59 10.95 -27.25
C PHE A 71 23.57 12.07 -27.40
N GLY A 72 23.75 12.84 -28.48
CA GLY A 72 22.77 13.81 -28.94
C GLY A 72 21.53 13.09 -29.46
N CYS A 73 20.38 13.43 -28.89
CA CYS A 73 19.08 13.11 -29.47
C CYS A 73 18.43 14.39 -29.99
N LYS A 74 18.20 14.35 -31.29
CA LYS A 74 17.59 15.33 -32.18
C LYS A 74 16.13 15.60 -31.75
N SER A 75 15.78 16.86 -31.56
CA SER A 75 14.43 17.33 -31.23
C SER A 75 13.41 17.00 -32.33
N LYS A 76 12.24 16.49 -31.93
CA LYS A 76 11.06 16.21 -32.76
C LYS A 76 9.86 17.00 -32.18
N PRO A 77 8.92 17.51 -33.00
CA PRO A 77 8.12 18.68 -32.63
C PRO A 77 6.93 18.36 -31.73
N GLU A 78 6.52 19.41 -31.03
CA GLU A 78 5.48 19.53 -30.01
C GLU A 78 4.13 18.97 -30.47
N ALA A 79 3.58 18.08 -29.64
CA ALA A 79 2.15 17.81 -29.55
C ALA A 79 1.66 18.40 -28.22
N PRO A 80 0.41 18.88 -28.14
CA PRO A 80 -0.03 19.73 -27.04
C PRO A 80 -0.10 18.90 -25.75
N GLU A 81 0.83 19.21 -24.87
CA GLU A 81 0.83 18.86 -23.46
C GLU A 81 -0.42 19.49 -22.84
N LYS A 82 -1.53 18.75 -22.86
CA LYS A 82 -2.61 18.98 -21.90
C LYS A 82 -2.03 18.64 -20.53
N ALA A 83 -1.44 19.65 -19.93
CA ALA A 83 -1.07 19.69 -18.54
C ALA A 83 -2.32 19.37 -17.72
N LEU A 84 -2.47 18.10 -17.35
CA LEU A 84 -3.19 17.73 -16.15
C LEU A 84 -2.30 18.16 -14.98
N GLN A 85 -2.22 19.48 -14.78
CA GLN A 85 -1.78 20.03 -13.52
C GLN A 85 -2.79 19.52 -12.51
N LYS A 86 -2.42 18.44 -11.82
CA LYS A 86 -3.01 18.02 -10.57
C LYS A 86 -2.62 19.12 -9.58
N GLU A 87 -3.36 20.21 -9.63
CA GLU A 87 -3.25 21.31 -8.68
C GLU A 87 -3.72 20.74 -7.35
N SER A 88 -2.77 20.19 -6.59
CA SER A 88 -2.96 19.81 -5.20
C SER A 88 -3.04 21.11 -4.40
N VAL A 89 -4.16 21.81 -4.52
CA VAL A 89 -4.54 22.83 -3.56
C VAL A 89 -4.70 22.10 -2.23
N PRO A 90 -3.86 22.34 -1.21
CA PRO A 90 -4.13 21.80 0.10
C PRO A 90 -5.47 22.40 0.55
N PRO A 91 -6.52 21.60 0.82
CA PRO A 91 -7.76 22.14 1.31
C PRO A 91 -7.47 22.95 2.59
N ALA A 92 -8.16 24.10 2.71
CA ALA A 92 -8.05 24.96 3.87
C ALA A 92 -8.24 24.12 5.15
N GLY A 93 -7.19 24.00 5.97
CA GLY A 93 -7.16 23.09 7.13
C GLY A 93 -6.31 21.82 6.97
N ALA A 94 -5.28 21.84 6.11
CA ALA A 94 -4.31 20.74 6.00
C ALA A 94 -3.80 20.34 7.40
N PRO A 95 -3.91 19.06 7.79
CA PRO A 95 -3.48 18.62 9.10
C PRO A 95 -1.96 18.77 9.15
N VAL A 96 -1.48 19.49 10.15
CA VAL A 96 -0.04 19.56 10.37
C VAL A 96 0.33 18.22 11.01
N VAL A 97 1.15 17.42 10.32
CA VAL A 97 1.89 16.32 10.94
C VAL A 97 2.87 16.97 11.92
N GLN A 98 2.39 17.25 13.14
CA GLN A 98 3.20 17.73 14.22
C GLN A 98 3.54 16.53 15.09
N THR A 99 4.83 16.27 15.25
CA THR A 99 5.36 15.60 16.44
C THR A 99 5.09 16.52 17.63
N VAL A 100 3.90 16.40 18.23
CA VAL A 100 3.50 17.24 19.36
C VAL A 100 4.13 16.68 20.63
N SER A 101 5.00 17.46 21.26
CA SER A 101 5.43 17.25 22.65
C SER A 101 4.23 17.44 23.58
N GLY A 102 3.88 16.42 24.37
CA GLY A 102 2.68 16.42 25.23
C GLY A 102 1.87 15.11 25.23
N ASP A 103 2.37 14.06 24.57
CA ASP A 103 1.60 12.85 24.24
C ASP A 103 1.89 11.65 25.16
N ALA A 104 2.54 11.87 26.31
CA ALA A 104 3.07 10.79 27.14
C ALA A 104 1.97 9.93 27.79
N GLU A 105 0.88 10.54 28.27
CA GLU A 105 -0.23 9.82 28.90
C GLU A 105 -1.00 8.97 27.89
N CYS A 106 -1.37 9.55 26.74
CA CYS A 106 -2.03 8.81 25.66
C CYS A 106 -1.20 7.66 25.11
N ARG A 107 0.10 7.90 24.91
CA ARG A 107 1.04 6.85 24.51
C ARG A 107 1.15 5.77 25.58
N GLY A 108 1.21 6.16 26.85
CA GLY A 108 1.21 5.24 27.99
C GLY A 108 -0.01 4.32 27.97
N ALA A 109 -1.19 4.87 27.70
CA ALA A 109 -2.43 4.11 27.60
C ALA A 109 -2.44 3.14 26.41
N ALA A 110 -1.89 3.54 25.26
CA ALA A 110 -1.69 2.63 24.13
C ALA A 110 -0.74 1.47 24.49
N ILE A 111 0.35 1.77 25.21
CA ILE A 111 1.31 0.77 25.71
C ILE A 111 0.63 -0.20 26.68
N GLU A 112 -0.16 0.30 27.62
CA GLU A 112 -0.89 -0.51 28.61
C GLU A 112 -1.92 -1.44 27.94
N GLN A 113 -2.61 -0.95 26.91
CA GLN A 113 -3.60 -1.74 26.18
C GLN A 113 -2.97 -2.89 25.37
N ALA A 114 -1.73 -2.74 24.90
CA ALA A 114 -1.01 -3.79 24.17
C ALA A 114 0.47 -3.88 24.63
N PRO A 115 0.74 -4.48 25.80
CA PRO A 115 2.07 -4.48 26.42
C PRO A 115 3.09 -5.33 25.64
N ASN A 116 2.62 -6.23 24.78
CA ASN A 116 3.46 -7.09 23.94
C ASN A 116 3.87 -6.44 22.61
N VAL A 117 3.46 -5.18 22.37
CA VAL A 117 3.80 -4.44 21.15
C VAL A 117 5.06 -3.63 21.39
N ARG A 118 6.04 -3.79 20.49
CA ARG A 118 7.20 -2.92 20.41
C ARG A 118 6.82 -1.66 19.62
N TRP A 119 6.42 -0.62 20.35
CA TRP A 119 5.99 0.66 19.78
C TRP A 119 7.16 1.42 19.15
N VAL A 120 6.89 2.10 18.03
CA VAL A 120 7.84 3.03 17.42
C VAL A 120 8.02 4.24 18.35
N ALA A 121 9.27 4.64 18.57
CA ALA A 121 9.57 5.74 19.46
C ALA A 121 9.21 7.09 18.85
N ASP A 122 8.60 7.96 19.66
CA ASP A 122 8.52 9.41 19.46
C ASP A 122 7.87 9.86 18.14
N THR A 123 7.08 8.97 17.55
CA THR A 123 6.33 9.21 16.33
C THR A 123 4.86 8.91 16.61
N SER A 124 4.00 9.90 16.39
CA SER A 124 2.55 9.74 16.38
C SER A 124 1.96 10.64 15.30
N LEU A 125 0.78 10.28 14.81
CA LEU A 125 -0.04 11.15 13.98
C LEU A 125 -1.18 11.73 14.80
N SER A 126 -1.63 12.93 14.45
CA SER A 126 -2.79 13.56 15.08
C SER A 126 -3.77 14.05 14.03
N ALA A 127 -5.01 13.58 14.13
CA ALA A 127 -6.10 13.94 13.23
C ALA A 127 -7.44 13.49 13.82
N ASP A 128 -8.54 14.09 13.40
CA ASP A 128 -9.89 13.61 13.67
C ASP A 128 -10.17 12.35 12.85
N LEU A 129 -10.03 11.16 13.46
CA LEU A 129 -10.25 9.87 12.82
C LEU A 129 -11.64 9.32 13.11
N THR A 130 -12.27 9.72 14.22
CA THR A 130 -13.65 9.36 14.63
C THR A 130 -14.73 10.28 14.05
N TYR A 131 -14.33 11.35 13.37
CA TYR A 131 -15.18 12.37 12.74
C TYR A 131 -16.06 13.14 13.73
N ASP A 132 -15.63 13.26 14.97
CA ASP A 132 -16.33 13.98 16.04
C ASP A 132 -15.78 15.39 16.29
N GLY A 133 -14.77 15.81 15.51
CA GLY A 133 -14.13 17.12 15.60
C GLY A 133 -13.01 17.21 16.64
N ALA A 134 -12.78 16.16 17.44
CA ALA A 134 -11.62 16.06 18.32
C ALA A 134 -10.45 15.39 17.59
N ALA A 135 -9.22 15.72 17.98
CA ALA A 135 -8.04 15.08 17.42
C ALA A 135 -7.75 13.76 18.14
N ASP A 136 -7.71 12.67 17.38
CA ASP A 136 -7.19 11.38 17.82
C ASP A 136 -5.68 11.33 17.66
N ARG A 137 -5.05 10.42 18.40
CA ARG A 137 -3.63 10.06 18.28
C ARG A 137 -3.48 8.67 17.71
N VAL A 138 -2.53 8.51 16.80
CA VAL A 138 -2.19 7.22 16.22
C VAL A 138 -0.80 6.83 16.63
N TYR A 139 -0.69 5.65 17.22
CA TYR A 139 0.57 4.97 17.52
C TYR A 139 0.63 3.67 16.76
N TRP A 140 1.85 3.22 16.46
CA TRP A 140 2.06 1.93 15.81
C TRP A 140 3.32 1.25 16.29
N GLY A 141 3.36 -0.06 16.08
CA GLY A 141 4.47 -0.90 16.49
C GLY A 141 4.32 -2.31 15.96
N THR A 142 5.20 -3.19 16.43
CA THR A 142 5.22 -4.60 16.04
C THR A 142 4.87 -5.48 17.23
N GLY A 143 3.81 -6.28 17.12
CA GLY A 143 3.43 -7.30 18.09
C GLY A 143 4.04 -8.65 17.72
N GLY A 144 5.06 -9.08 18.45
CA GLY A 144 5.87 -10.25 18.07
C GLY A 144 6.56 -10.06 16.71
N ASP A 145 6.80 -11.16 15.99
CA ASP A 145 7.56 -11.15 14.73
C ASP A 145 6.71 -10.91 13.48
N THR A 146 5.37 -10.88 13.58
CA THR A 146 4.48 -10.99 12.41
C THR A 146 3.29 -10.04 12.39
N ALA A 147 3.00 -9.33 13.47
CA ALA A 147 1.87 -8.41 13.51
C ALA A 147 2.33 -6.97 13.53
N PHE A 148 1.86 -6.17 12.57
CA PHE A 148 1.87 -4.72 12.69
C PHE A 148 0.64 -4.32 13.50
N VAL A 149 0.80 -3.51 14.54
CA VAL A 149 -0.30 -3.08 15.40
C VAL A 149 -0.42 -1.57 15.31
N VAL A 150 -1.66 -1.11 15.11
CA VAL A 150 -2.01 0.31 15.19
C VAL A 150 -2.93 0.49 16.38
N ALA A 151 -2.63 1.50 17.20
CA ALA A 151 -3.50 2.02 18.24
C ALA A 151 -3.98 3.41 17.86
N ILE A 152 -5.29 3.59 17.85
CA ILE A 152 -5.93 4.90 17.77
C ILE A 152 -6.45 5.23 19.17
N VAL A 153 -6.07 6.38 19.68
CA VAL A 153 -6.43 6.85 21.03
C VAL A 153 -7.12 8.19 20.90
N GLU A 154 -8.34 8.27 21.41
CA GLU A 154 -9.02 9.55 21.60
C GLU A 154 -8.28 10.33 22.68
N CYS A 155 -7.68 11.47 22.34
CA CYS A 155 -6.80 12.22 23.25
C CYS A 155 -7.31 13.64 23.46
N ALA A 156 -8.31 13.77 24.32
CA ALA A 156 -8.81 15.08 24.73
C ALA A 156 -7.89 15.67 25.81
N GLU A 157 -7.25 16.79 25.50
CA GLU A 157 -6.39 17.53 26.47
C GLU A 157 -5.26 16.67 27.06
N GLY A 158 -4.74 15.71 26.29
CA GLY A 158 -3.66 14.80 26.72
C GLY A 158 -4.14 13.60 27.52
N LYS A 159 -5.42 13.50 27.86
CA LYS A 159 -5.99 12.35 28.59
C LYS A 159 -6.50 11.28 27.61
N PRO A 160 -6.15 10.01 27.83
CA PRO A 160 -6.65 8.92 27.02
C PRO A 160 -8.14 8.69 27.28
N GLY A 161 -8.92 8.70 26.21
CA GLY A 161 -10.32 8.28 26.15
C GLY A 161 -10.43 6.84 25.67
N ARG A 162 -11.14 6.63 24.56
CA ARG A 162 -11.26 5.31 23.94
C ARG A 162 -9.97 4.93 23.20
N ILE A 163 -9.66 3.63 23.25
CA ILE A 163 -8.48 3.05 22.61
C ILE A 163 -8.93 1.92 21.69
N TRP A 164 -8.51 2.00 20.43
CA TRP A 164 -8.70 0.94 19.45
C TRP A 164 -7.34 0.42 19.02
N ALA A 165 -6.99 -0.79 19.47
CA ALA A 165 -5.78 -1.48 19.04
C ALA A 165 -6.16 -2.71 18.21
N PHE A 166 -5.73 -2.75 16.94
CA PHE A 166 -6.00 -3.89 16.07
C PHE A 166 -4.74 -4.38 15.36
N PRO A 167 -4.48 -5.70 15.39
CA PRO A 167 -3.35 -6.28 14.67
C PRO A 167 -3.69 -6.39 13.18
N LEU A 168 -2.88 -5.78 12.34
CA LEU A 168 -2.88 -6.00 10.91
C LEU A 168 -2.05 -7.25 10.60
N ARG A 169 -2.75 -8.40 10.53
CA ARG A 169 -2.16 -9.67 10.09
C ARG A 169 -2.01 -9.67 8.57
N ALA A 170 -1.04 -8.93 8.07
CA ALA A 170 -0.73 -8.99 6.66
C ALA A 170 0.24 -10.16 6.41
N ARG A 171 -0.30 -11.30 5.92
CA ARG A 171 0.53 -12.34 5.25
C ARG A 171 1.38 -11.79 4.09
N ALA A 172 1.10 -10.57 3.62
CA ALA A 172 1.65 -9.94 2.43
C ALA A 172 2.37 -8.60 2.67
N MET A 173 2.49 -8.11 3.91
CA MET A 173 3.43 -7.00 4.17
C MET A 173 4.82 -7.63 4.24
N TYR A 174 5.46 -7.75 3.08
CA TYR A 174 6.64 -8.55 2.74
C TYR A 174 7.86 -8.39 3.67
N GLY A 175 7.83 -8.91 4.90
CA GLY A 175 9.02 -9.01 5.76
C GLY A 175 9.75 -7.69 6.03
N THR A 176 9.15 -6.53 5.72
CA THR A 176 9.72 -5.22 5.96
C THR A 176 8.99 -4.57 7.12
N THR A 177 9.74 -4.08 8.09
CA THR A 177 9.24 -3.15 9.11
C THR A 177 9.05 -1.73 8.57
N ASP A 178 9.41 -1.50 7.30
CA ASP A 178 9.35 -0.21 6.61
C ASP A 178 7.91 0.09 6.11
N LEU A 179 6.95 -0.02 7.02
CA LEU A 179 5.57 0.37 6.74
C LEU A 179 5.42 1.86 7.01
N GLU A 180 4.91 2.58 6.02
CA GLU A 180 4.56 3.98 6.17
C GLU A 180 3.11 4.09 6.66
N ILE A 181 2.89 4.94 7.67
CA ILE A 181 1.54 5.38 8.05
C ILE A 181 1.39 6.82 7.61
N SER A 182 0.34 7.10 6.85
CA SER A 182 -0.01 8.43 6.39
C SER A 182 -1.49 8.74 6.61
N LEU A 183 -1.79 10.02 6.79
CA LEU A 183 -3.16 10.54 6.83
C LEU A 183 -3.65 10.74 5.41
N VAL A 184 -4.84 10.23 5.09
CA VAL A 184 -5.42 10.30 3.74
C VAL A 184 -6.88 10.78 3.77
N ASN A 185 -7.43 11.10 2.59
CA ASN A 185 -8.87 11.22 2.45
C ASN A 185 -9.49 9.84 2.68
N PRO A 186 -10.42 9.67 3.66
CA PRO A 186 -11.05 8.39 3.93
C PRO A 186 -12.01 7.93 2.83
N ALA A 187 -12.46 8.83 1.93
CA ALA A 187 -13.30 8.46 0.80
C ALA A 187 -12.54 7.55 -0.19
N PHE A 188 -13.26 6.65 -0.85
CA PHE A 188 -12.68 5.64 -1.75
C PHE A 188 -12.07 6.24 -3.04
N GLY A 189 -12.27 7.54 -3.26
CA GLY A 189 -11.89 8.24 -4.49
C GLY A 189 -12.82 7.92 -5.67
N HIS A 190 -12.77 8.76 -6.70
CA HIS A 190 -13.63 8.60 -7.87
C HIS A 190 -13.33 7.31 -8.67
N GLY A 191 -12.07 6.85 -8.66
CA GLY A 191 -11.65 5.63 -9.37
C GLY A 191 -12.30 4.36 -8.83
N TYR A 192 -12.31 4.19 -7.50
CA TYR A 192 -12.84 2.97 -6.88
C TYR A 192 -14.32 2.74 -7.19
N PHE A 193 -15.14 3.79 -7.19
CA PHE A 193 -16.54 3.70 -7.59
C PHE A 193 -16.71 3.34 -9.06
N ALA A 194 -15.97 4.03 -9.92
CA ALA A 194 -16.05 3.81 -11.36
C ALA A 194 -15.61 2.39 -11.73
N GLU A 195 -14.73 1.75 -10.94
CA GLU A 195 -14.29 0.38 -11.20
C GLU A 195 -15.24 -0.67 -10.60
N ASN A 196 -15.76 -0.44 -9.40
CA ASN A 196 -16.55 -1.45 -8.68
C ASN A 196 -18.06 -1.37 -8.91
N CYS A 197 -18.57 -0.24 -9.40
CA CYS A 197 -20.01 -0.02 -9.58
C CYS A 197 -20.46 0.28 -11.00
N LEU A 198 -19.56 0.19 -12.00
CA LEU A 198 -19.91 0.48 -13.39
C LEU A 198 -20.99 -0.48 -13.90
N GLY A 199 -22.12 0.07 -14.31
CA GLY A 199 -23.27 -0.70 -14.81
C GLY A 199 -24.08 -1.43 -13.73
N ALA A 200 -23.71 -1.28 -12.45
CA ALA A 200 -24.39 -1.86 -11.30
C ALA A 200 -24.84 -0.78 -10.29
N GLU A 201 -24.93 0.48 -10.71
CA GLU A 201 -25.19 1.64 -9.85
C GLU A 201 -26.53 1.56 -9.12
N SER A 202 -27.50 0.83 -9.70
CA SER A 202 -28.84 0.64 -9.12
C SER A 202 -28.91 -0.48 -8.07
N THR A 203 -27.88 -1.33 -7.97
CA THR A 203 -27.83 -2.42 -6.98
C THR A 203 -27.81 -1.85 -5.56
N ALA A 204 -28.33 -2.62 -4.59
CA ALA A 204 -28.36 -2.18 -3.19
C ALA A 204 -26.94 -1.92 -2.65
N ASP A 205 -25.98 -2.77 -3.03
CA ASP A 205 -24.60 -2.67 -2.56
C ASP A 205 -23.91 -1.40 -3.09
N CYS A 206 -24.06 -1.09 -4.38
CA CYS A 206 -23.49 0.14 -4.95
C CYS A 206 -24.14 1.41 -4.40
N ARG A 207 -25.44 1.38 -4.09
CA ARG A 207 -26.10 2.50 -3.40
C ARG A 207 -25.55 2.69 -1.98
N GLN A 208 -25.42 1.62 -1.20
CA GLN A 208 -24.84 1.68 0.14
C GLN A 208 -23.40 2.18 0.12
N LEU A 209 -22.60 1.68 -0.83
CA LEU A 209 -21.23 2.15 -1.02
C LEU A 209 -21.25 3.66 -1.33
N GLY A 210 -22.08 4.12 -2.28
CA GLY A 210 -22.21 5.52 -2.68
C GLY A 210 -22.58 6.46 -1.53
N GLU A 211 -23.53 6.04 -0.71
CA GLU A 211 -23.92 6.74 0.52
C GLU A 211 -22.77 6.79 1.52
N LEU A 212 -22.05 5.68 1.73
CA LEU A 212 -20.85 5.65 2.57
C LEU A 212 -19.78 6.62 2.06
N ASN A 213 -19.46 6.61 0.77
CA ASN A 213 -18.46 7.51 0.20
C ASN A 213 -18.83 8.97 0.33
N THR A 214 -20.11 9.30 0.12
CA THR A 214 -20.62 10.66 0.33
C THR A 214 -20.43 11.11 1.78
N ARG A 215 -20.66 10.22 2.75
CA ARG A 215 -20.43 10.51 4.18
C ARG A 215 -18.95 10.68 4.51
N LEU A 216 -18.08 9.84 3.96
CA LEU A 216 -16.63 9.92 4.17
C LEU A 216 -16.04 11.20 3.55
N GLU A 217 -16.49 11.58 2.35
CA GLU A 217 -16.09 12.84 1.72
C GLU A 217 -16.57 14.03 2.56
N ALA A 218 -17.82 14.01 3.04
CA ALA A 218 -18.32 15.07 3.92
C ALA A 218 -17.53 15.15 5.24
N ALA A 219 -17.08 14.02 5.80
CA ALA A 219 -16.21 14.01 6.97
C ALA A 219 -14.82 14.60 6.65
N TYR A 220 -14.25 14.25 5.50
CA TYR A 220 -12.98 14.81 5.02
C TYR A 220 -13.02 16.34 4.92
N GLN A 221 -14.10 16.88 4.34
CA GLN A 221 -14.33 18.32 4.21
C GLN A 221 -14.47 19.03 5.56
N ARG A 222 -14.84 18.31 6.64
CA ARG A 222 -14.87 18.84 8.02
C ARG A 222 -13.53 18.71 8.75
N GLY A 223 -12.50 18.17 8.11
CA GLY A 223 -11.18 17.94 8.73
C GLY A 223 -10.92 16.49 9.12
N GLY A 224 -11.89 15.59 8.97
CA GLY A 224 -11.74 14.17 9.26
C GLY A 224 -10.70 13.51 8.34
N ARG A 225 -9.99 12.49 8.83
CA ARG A 225 -8.96 11.77 8.06
C ARG A 225 -9.16 10.25 8.16
N GLY A 226 -8.70 9.55 7.14
CA GLY A 226 -8.44 8.12 7.20
C GLY A 226 -6.95 7.85 7.43
N LEU A 227 -6.61 6.59 7.64
CA LEU A 227 -5.23 6.12 7.64
C LEU A 227 -4.97 5.27 6.41
N GLN A 228 -3.80 5.47 5.81
CA GLN A 228 -3.22 4.52 4.87
C GLN A 228 -1.99 3.91 5.53
N ILE A 229 -1.93 2.58 5.53
CA ILE A 229 -0.87 1.80 6.16
C ILE A 229 -0.28 0.88 5.09
N GLY A 230 1.00 1.04 4.78
CA GLY A 230 1.67 0.26 3.75
C GLY A 230 2.71 1.08 3.00
N ILE A 231 3.20 0.53 1.89
CA ILE A 231 4.09 1.25 0.98
C ILE A 231 3.21 1.97 -0.05
N PRO A 232 3.38 3.28 -0.28
CA PRO A 232 2.71 3.97 -1.37
C PRO A 232 2.86 3.21 -2.69
N ASP A 233 1.79 3.10 -3.48
CA ASP A 233 1.74 2.37 -4.76
C ASP A 233 1.89 0.83 -4.69
N ARG A 234 1.81 0.23 -3.50
CA ARG A 234 1.74 -1.23 -3.29
C ARG A 234 0.53 -1.61 -2.42
N ASP A 235 0.51 -2.87 -1.97
CA ASP A 235 -0.43 -3.38 -0.96
C ASP A 235 -0.52 -2.42 0.24
N ASN A 236 -1.57 -1.61 0.25
CA ASN A 236 -1.90 -0.70 1.32
C ASN A 236 -3.23 -1.13 1.97
N VAL A 237 -3.34 -0.85 3.26
CA VAL A 237 -4.57 -1.01 4.03
C VAL A 237 -5.05 0.37 4.37
N HIS A 238 -6.28 0.66 3.96
CA HIS A 238 -6.97 1.88 4.33
C HIS A 238 -7.83 1.61 5.56
N VAL A 239 -7.81 2.56 6.50
CA VAL A 239 -8.62 2.52 7.71
C VAL A 239 -9.46 3.80 7.76
N TYR A 240 -10.76 3.65 7.98
CA TYR A 240 -11.67 4.76 8.19
C TYR A 240 -12.64 4.43 9.33
N TRP A 241 -13.25 5.46 9.91
CA TRP A 241 -14.30 5.29 10.90
C TRP A 241 -15.68 5.17 10.25
N ASP A 242 -16.42 4.11 10.57
CA ASP A 242 -17.83 4.00 10.24
C ASP A 242 -18.67 4.55 11.41
N SER A 243 -19.20 5.76 11.23
CA SER A 243 -20.01 6.43 12.26
C SER A 243 -21.32 5.72 12.57
N VAL A 244 -21.88 4.92 11.65
CA VAL A 244 -23.11 4.16 11.90
C VAL A 244 -22.80 2.92 12.73
N ALA A 245 -21.73 2.20 12.40
CA ALA A 245 -21.31 1.03 13.14
C ALA A 245 -20.48 1.36 14.40
N SER A 246 -20.08 2.62 14.57
CA SER A 246 -19.19 3.11 15.64
C SER A 246 -17.92 2.25 15.78
N LYS A 247 -17.28 1.96 14.64
CA LYS A 247 -16.05 1.15 14.59
C LYS A 247 -15.14 1.58 13.45
N PHE A 248 -13.83 1.31 13.62
CA PHE A 248 -12.89 1.36 12.51
C PHE A 248 -13.10 0.18 11.56
N VAL A 249 -13.15 0.50 10.28
CA VAL A 249 -13.26 -0.48 9.19
C VAL A 249 -11.98 -0.40 8.37
N THR A 250 -11.47 -1.57 7.99
CA THR A 250 -10.34 -1.69 7.09
C THR A 250 -10.81 -2.11 5.71
N TRP A 251 -10.20 -1.55 4.68
CA TRP A 251 -10.42 -1.99 3.31
C TRP A 251 -9.10 -1.96 2.52
N ARG A 252 -9.10 -2.67 1.40
CA ARG A 252 -7.97 -2.71 0.46
C ARG A 252 -8.53 -2.40 -0.93
N PRO A 253 -7.92 -1.46 -1.67
CA PRO A 253 -8.25 -1.23 -3.07
C PRO A 253 -7.89 -2.42 -3.95
#